data_AF-A0A6M8NRR2-F1
#
_entry.id   AF-A0A6M8NRR2-F1
#
_cell.length_a   1.000
_cell.length_b   1.000
_cell.length_c   1.000
_cell.angle_alpha   90.00
_cell.angle_beta   90.00
_cell.angle_gamma   90.00
#
_symmetry.space_group_name_H-M   'P 1'
#
loop_
_entity.id
_entity.type
_entity.pdbx_description
1 polymer ?
#
loop_
_entity_poly.entity_id
_entity_poly.type
_entity_poly.pdbx_seq_one_letter_code
_entity_poly.pdbx_strand_id
1 'polypeptide(L)'
;MATVCPLCQKGTLKKGEKMIYCTGYQPQKDGKEWFNSGECDFHIPYNQKAFGRVLNNNDMKKLIDGESIRNAKGDLLTLDLSVKGFYTKIDFAERPEDEDF
;
A
#
# COMPACT_ATOMS: atom_id res chain seq x y z
N MET A 1 19.33 6.18 0.69
CA MET A 1 19.41 4.86 1.37
C MET A 1 18.27 4.01 0.86
N ALA A 2 18.52 2.77 0.49
CA ALA A 2 17.46 1.84 0.12
C ALA A 2 16.68 1.46 1.39
N THR A 3 15.39 1.71 1.42
CA THR A 3 14.56 1.36 2.58
C THR A 3 14.38 -0.16 2.63
N VAL A 4 14.67 -0.76 3.79
CA VAL A 4 14.46 -2.20 4.00
C VAL A 4 12.96 -2.49 3.96
N CYS A 5 12.57 -3.62 3.37
CA CYS A 5 11.16 -4.02 3.31
C CYS A 5 10.62 -4.25 4.73
N PRO A 6 9.54 -3.56 5.13
CA PRO A 6 9.00 -3.68 6.48
C PRO A 6 8.35 -5.04 6.74
N LEU A 7 7.87 -5.74 5.69
CA LEU A 7 7.24 -7.06 5.82
C LEU A 7 8.24 -8.20 6.06
N CYS A 8 9.27 -8.32 5.20
CA CYS A 8 10.20 -9.45 5.26
C CYS A 8 11.55 -9.13 5.91
N GLN A 9 11.86 -7.85 6.14
CA GLN A 9 13.10 -7.36 6.75
C GLN A 9 14.43 -7.79 6.07
N LYS A 10 14.36 -8.44 4.91
CA LYS A 10 15.53 -8.93 4.15
C LYS A 10 15.75 -8.17 2.85
N GLY A 11 14.67 -7.89 2.12
CA GLY A 11 14.71 -7.18 0.84
C GLY A 11 14.75 -5.67 0.99
N THR A 12 14.93 -4.97 -0.14
CA THR A 12 14.79 -3.50 -0.20
C THR A 12 13.52 -3.12 -0.96
N LEU A 13 13.00 -1.92 -0.71
CA LEU A 13 11.87 -1.39 -1.45
C LEU A 13 12.33 -0.78 -2.77
N LYS A 14 11.69 -1.21 -3.86
CA LYS A 14 11.84 -0.65 -5.19
C LYS A 14 10.61 0.16 -5.56
N LYS A 15 10.86 1.28 -6.23
CA LYS A 15 9.82 2.09 -6.85
C LYS A 15 9.57 1.57 -8.27
N GLY A 16 8.37 1.06 -8.51
CA GLY A 16 7.84 0.86 -9.86
C GLY A 16 7.04 2.07 -10.33
N GLU A 17 6.49 1.97 -11.54
CA GLU A 17 5.63 3.01 -12.12
C GLU A 17 4.29 3.14 -11.38
N LYS A 18 3.70 2.01 -10.95
CA LYS A 18 2.35 1.94 -10.37
C LYS A 18 2.30 1.57 -8.89
N MET A 19 3.43 1.14 -8.32
CA MET A 19 3.51 0.66 -6.95
C MET A 19 4.93 0.77 -6.40
N ILE A 20 5.04 0.75 -5.07
CA ILE A 20 6.27 0.42 -4.37
C ILE A 20 6.18 -1.03 -3.92
N TYR A 21 7.24 -1.79 -4.11
CA TYR A 21 7.25 -3.22 -3.81
C TYR A 21 8.61 -3.68 -3.29
N CYS A 22 8.62 -4.77 -2.54
CA CYS A 22 9.84 -5.40 -2.08
C CYS A 22 10.60 -6.03 -3.26
N THR A 23 11.93 -6.06 -3.22
CA THR A 23 12.74 -6.82 -4.19
C THR A 23 12.40 -8.31 -4.23
N GLY A 24 11.89 -8.86 -3.12
CA GLY A 24 11.39 -10.23 -3.05
C GLY A 24 10.00 -10.44 -3.61
N TYR A 25 9.33 -9.39 -4.10
CA TYR A 25 8.07 -9.49 -4.83
C TYR A 25 8.35 -9.73 -6.30
N GLN A 26 8.12 -10.96 -6.75
CA GLN A 26 8.37 -11.44 -8.10
C GLN A 26 7.07 -12.02 -8.67
N PRO A 27 6.10 -11.16 -9.05
CA PRO A 27 4.87 -11.62 -9.67
C PRO A 27 5.18 -12.26 -11.02
N GLN A 28 4.72 -13.49 -11.20
CA GLN A 28 4.76 -14.26 -12.42
C GLN A 28 3.34 -14.53 -12.91
N LYS A 29 3.22 -14.74 -14.22
CA LYS A 29 1.96 -15.08 -14.85
C LYS A 29 2.06 -16.50 -15.39
N ASP A 30 1.23 -17.40 -14.91
CA ASP A 30 1.07 -18.74 -15.47
C ASP A 30 -0.30 -18.82 -16.14
N GLY A 31 -0.30 -18.90 -17.47
CA GLY A 31 -1.52 -18.84 -18.28
C GLY A 31 -2.34 -17.56 -18.03
N LYS A 32 -3.44 -17.68 -17.29
CA LYS A 32 -4.36 -16.58 -16.95
C LYS A 32 -4.20 -16.08 -15.51
N GLU A 33 -3.46 -16.80 -14.67
CA GLU A 33 -3.34 -16.52 -13.25
C GLU A 33 -2.04 -15.78 -12.96
N TRP A 34 -2.09 -14.87 -12.00
CA TRP A 34 -0.92 -14.19 -11.47
C TRP A 34 -0.61 -14.78 -10.10
N PHE A 35 0.64 -15.16 -9.89
CA PHE A 35 1.12 -15.66 -8.61
C PHE A 35 2.47 -15.02 -8.31
N ASN A 36 2.76 -14.77 -7.04
CA ASN A 36 4.08 -14.32 -6.63
C ASN A 36 4.97 -15.53 -6.38
N SER A 37 6.09 -15.66 -7.09
CA SER A 37 7.07 -16.73 -6.87
C SER A 37 8.24 -16.30 -5.98
N GLY A 38 8.27 -15.03 -5.57
CA GLY A 38 9.33 -14.50 -4.73
C GLY A 38 9.10 -14.73 -3.23
N GLU A 39 10.12 -14.45 -2.42
CA GLU A 39 10.12 -14.69 -0.97
C GLU A 39 9.30 -13.68 -0.15
N CYS A 40 8.71 -12.65 -0.79
CA CYS A 40 7.95 -11.62 -0.10
C CYS A 40 6.82 -11.07 -0.98
N ASP A 41 5.62 -10.93 -0.43
CA ASP A 41 4.45 -10.39 -1.15
C ASP A 41 4.24 -8.88 -0.97
N PHE A 42 5.16 -8.17 -0.32
CA PHE A 42 4.95 -6.76 0.00
C PHE A 42 4.93 -5.87 -1.25
N HIS A 43 3.77 -5.26 -1.50
CA HIS A 43 3.58 -4.24 -2.52
C HIS A 43 2.46 -3.29 -2.10
N ILE A 44 2.59 -2.01 -2.44
CA ILE A 44 1.59 -0.98 -2.18
C ILE A 44 1.37 -0.17 -3.47
N PRO A 45 0.16 -0.18 -4.05
CA PRO A 45 -0.16 0.59 -5.24
C PRO A 45 -0.25 2.09 -4.92
N TYR A 46 0.20 2.95 -5.85
CA TYR A 46 -0.02 4.39 -5.74
C TYR A 46 -1.50 4.76 -5.79
N ASN A 47 -2.29 4.04 -6.58
CA ASN A 47 -3.70 4.32 -6.71
C ASN A 47 -4.49 3.68 -5.56
N GLN A 48 -4.72 4.45 -4.50
CA GLN A 48 -5.52 4.04 -3.35
C GLN A 48 -6.98 4.43 -3.58
N LYS A 49 -7.68 3.68 -4.45
CA LYS A 49 -9.05 3.99 -4.87
C LYS A 49 -10.02 4.11 -3.69
N ALA A 50 -9.96 3.19 -2.73
CA ALA A 50 -10.79 3.21 -1.53
C ALA A 50 -10.51 4.44 -0.65
N PHE A 51 -9.27 4.93 -0.65
CA PHE A 51 -8.86 6.15 0.05
C PHE A 51 -9.20 7.43 -0.73
N GLY A 52 -9.67 7.29 -1.98
CA GLY A 52 -10.10 8.40 -2.83
C GLY A 52 -8.96 9.27 -3.36
N ARG A 53 -7.70 8.78 -3.38
CA ARG A 53 -6.58 9.54 -3.95
C ARG A 53 -5.44 8.66 -4.46
N VAL A 54 -4.63 9.24 -5.36
CA VAL A 54 -3.36 8.66 -5.79
C VAL A 54 -2.25 9.21 -4.90
N LEU A 55 -1.50 8.32 -4.27
CA LEU A 55 -0.34 8.68 -3.43
C LEU A 55 0.81 9.13 -4.31
N ASN A 56 1.58 10.12 -3.85
CA ASN A 56 2.87 10.48 -4.45
C ASN A 56 4.03 9.78 -3.71
N ASN A 57 5.28 10.05 -4.13
CA ASN A 57 6.45 9.41 -3.49
C ASN A 57 6.63 9.83 -2.03
N ASN A 58 6.28 11.07 -1.69
CA ASN A 58 6.40 11.58 -0.33
C ASN A 58 5.37 10.93 0.59
N ASP A 59 4.14 10.77 0.10
CA ASP A 59 3.09 10.02 0.79
C ASP A 59 3.53 8.57 1.04
N MET A 60 4.04 7.89 0.01
CA MET A 60 4.54 6.53 0.17
C MET A 60 5.66 6.44 1.19
N LYS A 61 6.60 7.40 1.17
CA LYS A 61 7.68 7.43 2.14
C LYS A 61 7.13 7.56 3.56
N LYS A 62 6.21 8.50 3.80
CA LYS A 62 5.52 8.66 5.09
C LYS A 62 4.87 7.36 5.55
N LEU A 63 4.13 6.70 4.66
CA LEU A 63 3.45 5.45 4.96
C LEU A 63 4.44 4.35 5.36
N ILE A 64 5.54 4.21 4.62
CA ILE A 64 6.61 3.23 4.89
C ILE A 64 7.34 3.55 6.20
N ASP A 65 7.52 4.83 6.52
CA ASP A 65 8.12 5.31 7.77
C ASP A 65 7.16 5.14 8.97
N GLY A 66 5.94 4.63 8.75
CA GLY A 66 4.93 4.36 9.79
C GLY A 66 4.03 5.56 10.10
N GLU A 67 4.12 6.64 9.34
CA GLU A 67 3.23 7.79 9.47
C GLU A 67 1.87 7.52 8.81
N SER A 68 0.83 8.10 9.40
CA SER A 68 -0.51 8.12 8.81
C SER A 68 -0.63 9.22 7.77
N ILE A 69 -1.44 8.97 6.74
CA ILE A 69 -1.76 9.98 5.76
C ILE A 69 -3.24 10.31 5.79
N ARG A 70 -3.58 11.61 5.81
CA ARG A 70 -4.97 12.07 5.81
C ARG A 70 -5.40 12.55 4.43
N ASN A 71 -6.62 12.20 4.00
CA ASN A 71 -7.22 12.77 2.78
C ASN A 71 -8.10 13.99 3.11
N ALA A 72 -8.62 14.66 2.08
CA ALA A 72 -9.51 15.82 2.24
C ALA A 72 -10.84 15.49 2.93
N LYS A 73 -11.27 14.22 2.90
CA LYS A 73 -12.47 13.73 3.59
C LYS A 73 -12.24 13.44 5.08
N GLY A 74 -11.01 13.61 5.55
CA GLY A 74 -10.63 13.31 6.93
C GLY A 74 -10.23 11.86 7.19
N ASP A 75 -10.33 10.97 6.20
CA ASP A 75 -9.94 9.55 6.36
C ASP A 75 -8.43 9.43 6.58
N LEU A 76 -8.02 8.42 7.32
CA LEU A 76 -6.62 8.11 7.61
C LEU A 76 -6.21 6.81 6.92
N LEU A 77 -5.12 6.87 6.15
CA LEU A 77 -4.44 5.71 5.58
C LEU A 77 -3.19 5.42 6.39
N THR A 78 -3.05 4.17 6.85
CA THR A 78 -1.89 3.69 7.61
C THR A 78 -1.33 2.41 6.98
N LEU A 79 -0.04 2.15 7.25
CA LEU A 79 0.58 0.89 6.89
C LEU A 79 0.12 -0.19 7.86
N ASP A 80 -0.40 -1.30 7.33
CA ASP A 80 -0.82 -2.44 8.14
C ASP A 80 -0.30 -3.73 7.52
N LEU A 81 0.82 -4.22 8.06
CA LEU A 81 1.49 -5.42 7.58
C LEU A 81 0.70 -6.71 7.86
N SER A 82 -0.34 -6.66 8.70
CA SER A 82 -1.19 -7.81 9.01
C SER A 82 -2.20 -8.10 7.90
N VAL A 83 -2.57 -7.08 7.11
CA VAL A 83 -3.53 -7.21 6.00
C VAL A 83 -2.81 -7.67 4.74
N LYS A 84 -2.77 -8.99 4.53
CA LYS A 84 -2.15 -9.58 3.32
C LYS A 84 -2.80 -9.05 2.04
N GLY A 85 -1.97 -8.77 1.04
CA GLY A 85 -2.38 -8.32 -0.30
C GLY A 85 -2.58 -6.81 -0.44
N PHE A 86 -3.02 -6.11 0.61
CA PHE A 86 -3.20 -4.65 0.56
C PHE A 86 -2.15 -3.89 1.36
N TYR A 87 -1.72 -4.45 2.50
CA TYR A 87 -0.72 -3.89 3.41
C TYR A 87 -0.99 -2.47 3.90
N THR A 88 -2.23 -1.99 3.73
CA THR A 88 -2.68 -0.66 4.11
C THR A 88 -4.06 -0.75 4.72
N LYS A 89 -4.31 0.04 5.77
CA LYS A 89 -5.60 0.16 6.43
C LYS A 89 -6.13 1.57 6.27
N ILE A 90 -7.44 1.69 6.01
CA ILE A 90 -8.15 2.97 5.98
C ILE A 90 -9.07 3.05 7.20
N ASP A 91 -8.86 4.05 8.03
CA ASP A 91 -9.79 4.45 9.07
C ASP A 91 -10.62 5.61 8.54
N PHE A 92 -11.89 5.35 8.22
CA PHE A 92 -12.81 6.34 7.68
C PHE A 92 -13.21 7.32 8.78
N ALA A 93 -13.18 8.62 8.47
CA ALA A 93 -13.68 9.62 9.40
C ALA A 93 -15.19 9.41 9.61
N GLU A 94 -15.68 9.70 10.82
CA GLU A 94 -17.12 9.77 11.08
C GLU A 94 -17.73 10.81 10.16
N ARG A 95 -18.74 10.38 9.40
CA ARG A 95 -19.55 11.23 8.55
C ARG A 95 -20.98 11.04 9.03
N PRO A 96 -21.80 12.10 9.10
CA PRO A 96 -23.24 11.89 9.18
C PRO A 96 -23.62 10.99 8.00
N GLU A 97 -24.36 9.91 8.27
CA GLU A 97 -24.92 9.09 7.20
C GLU A 97 -25.67 10.02 6.25
N ASP A 98 -25.30 10.02 4.96
CA ASP A 98 -26.12 10.66 3.94
C ASP A 98 -27.49 9.96 4.02
N GLU A 99 -28.53 10.65 4.49
CA GLU A 99 -29.91 10.18 4.38
C GLU A 99 -30.16 9.86 2.90
N ASP A 100 -30.29 8.57 2.58
CA ASP A 100 -30.84 8.06 1.33
C ASP A 100 -32.14 8.83 1.03
N PHE A 101 -32.13 9.67 -0.01
CA PHE A 101 -33.32 10.32 -0.58
C PHE A 101 -33.73 9.64 -1.89
#